data_AF-A0A819GQW6-F1
#
_entry.id   AF-A0A819GQW6-F1
#
_cell.length_a   1.000
_cell.length_b   1.000
_cell.length_c   1.000
_cell.angle_alpha   90.00
_cell.angle_beta   90.00
_cell.angle_gamma   90.00
#
_symmetry.space_group_name_H-M   'P 1'
#
loop_
_entity.id
_entity.type
_entity.pdbx_description
1 polymer ?
#
loop_
_entity_poly.entity_id
_entity_poly.type
_entity_poly.pdbx_seq_one_letter_code
_entity_poly.pdbx_strand_id
1 'polypeptide(L)'
;MEMKGKNISVFGITSTGKSTLVNSLMGKKVAATGRGETTTEIQAYPREQFTIWDVPGRNDETFHMTMEYISISFFKGLTIRLITIQCTVKESSSTMKFLDELGLDYDIIVNKFDTVDEDERDIFREQIHREIRELGLKN
;
A
#
# COMPACT_ATOMS: atom_id res chain seq x y z
N MET A 1 5.88 -16.18 11.06
CA MET A 1 7.07 -15.30 11.14
C MET A 1 6.90 -14.44 12.38
N GLU A 2 7.85 -14.50 13.32
CA GLU A 2 7.83 -13.62 14.49
C GLU A 2 8.44 -12.28 14.08
N MET A 3 7.65 -11.20 14.11
CA MET A 3 8.08 -9.86 13.71
C MET A 3 8.40 -9.05 14.97
N LYS A 4 9.62 -8.52 15.08
CA LYS A 4 10.04 -7.69 16.22
C LYS A 4 9.94 -6.20 15.87
N GLY A 5 9.64 -5.37 16.87
CA GLY A 5 9.54 -3.90 16.70
C GLY A 5 8.34 -3.46 15.88
N LYS A 6 8.37 -2.22 15.37
CA LYS A 6 7.30 -1.69 14.50
C LYS A 6 7.46 -2.20 13.08
N ASN A 7 6.40 -2.78 12.53
CA ASN A 7 6.41 -3.36 11.18
C ASN A 7 5.48 -2.57 10.27
N ILE A 8 6.04 -1.97 9.21
CA ILE A 8 5.32 -1.06 8.33
C ILE A 8 5.32 -1.70 6.94
N SER A 9 4.17 -1.79 6.28
CA SER A 9 4.12 -2.23 4.89
C SER A 9 3.45 -1.21 4.00
N VAL A 10 3.92 -1.14 2.75
CA VAL A 10 3.38 -0.29 1.70
C VAL A 10 2.79 -1.18 0.61
N PHE A 11 1.48 -1.04 0.39
CA PHE A 11 0.71 -1.74 -0.62
C PHE A 11 0.25 -0.77 -1.73
N GLY A 12 -0.27 -1.33 -2.82
CA GLY A 12 -0.79 -0.58 -3.96
C GLY A 12 -0.29 -1.14 -5.30
N ILE A 13 -0.94 -0.78 -6.40
CA ILE A 13 -0.63 -1.33 -7.72
C ILE A 13 0.75 -0.87 -8.23
N THR A 14 1.24 -1.52 -9.28
CA THR A 14 2.51 -1.13 -9.94
C THR A 14 2.46 0.32 -10.39
N SER A 15 3.59 1.02 -10.29
CA SER A 15 3.71 2.43 -10.67
C SER A 15 2.94 3.44 -9.80
N THR A 16 2.30 3.05 -8.69
CA THR A 16 1.72 4.02 -7.72
C THR A 16 2.78 4.83 -6.98
N GLY A 17 4.04 4.39 -7.00
CA GLY A 17 5.17 5.06 -6.37
C GLY A 17 5.57 4.51 -5.00
N LYS A 18 5.15 3.28 -4.67
CA LYS A 18 5.56 2.55 -3.45
C LYS A 18 7.07 2.56 -3.22
N SER A 19 7.86 2.19 -4.21
CA SER A 19 9.32 2.14 -4.09
C SER A 19 9.93 3.52 -3.83
N THR A 20 9.33 4.58 -4.39
CA THR A 20 9.72 5.98 -4.10
C THR A 20 9.38 6.33 -2.65
N LEU A 21 8.21 5.93 -2.15
CA LEU A 21 7.81 6.13 -0.76
C LEU A 21 8.73 5.37 0.20
N VAL A 22 9.03 4.10 -0.08
CA VAL A 22 9.98 3.27 0.69
C VAL A 22 11.36 3.95 0.74
N ASN A 23 11.88 4.39 -0.41
CA ASN A 23 13.18 5.08 -0.47
C ASN A 23 13.17 6.38 0.35
N SER A 24 12.07 7.13 0.32
CA SER A 24 11.90 8.36 1.08
C SER A 24 11.86 8.09 2.59
N LEU A 25 11.09 7.08 3.02
CA LEU A 25 11.04 6.65 4.43
C LEU A 25 12.40 6.12 4.93
N MET A 26 13.19 5.50 4.05
CA MET A 26 14.51 4.99 4.40
C MET A 26 15.61 6.05 4.37
N GLY A 27 15.35 7.22 3.77
CA GLY A 27 16.33 8.29 3.55
C GLY A 27 17.47 7.91 2.61
N LYS A 28 17.32 6.81 1.86
CA LYS A 28 18.30 6.29 0.89
C LYS A 28 17.62 5.40 -0.15
N LYS A 29 18.22 5.28 -1.33
CA LYS A 29 17.74 4.41 -2.39
C LYS A 29 18.02 2.93 -2.04
N VAL A 30 16.99 2.19 -1.66
CA VAL A 30 17.04 0.77 -1.30
C VAL A 30 16.12 -0.09 -2.17
N ALA A 31 14.99 0.45 -2.59
CA ALA A 31 14.05 -0.17 -3.51
C ALA A 31 14.35 0.30 -4.94
N ALA A 32 14.34 -0.63 -5.89
CA ALA A 32 14.48 -0.32 -7.30
C ALA A 32 13.30 0.55 -7.78
N THR A 33 13.59 1.57 -8.58
CA THR A 33 12.59 2.52 -9.12
C THR A 33 12.64 2.46 -10.64
N GLY A 34 11.52 2.15 -11.31
CA GLY A 34 11.41 2.05 -12.78
C GLY A 34 10.02 1.62 -13.23
N ARG A 35 9.76 1.61 -14.55
CA ARG A 35 8.52 1.06 -15.14
C ARG A 35 8.63 -0.47 -15.22
N GLY A 36 7.72 -1.19 -14.55
CA GLY A 36 7.64 -2.66 -14.56
C GLY A 36 7.51 -3.26 -13.15
N GLU A 37 7.09 -4.54 -13.06
CA GLU A 37 7.15 -5.31 -11.81
C GLU A 37 8.62 -5.59 -11.47
N THR A 38 9.26 -4.69 -10.72
CA THR A 38 10.66 -4.87 -10.31
C THR A 38 10.83 -5.70 -9.04
N THR A 39 9.74 -5.99 -8.33
CA THR A 39 9.76 -6.68 -7.03
C THR A 39 8.89 -7.94 -7.12
N THR A 40 9.49 -9.12 -7.07
CA THR A 40 8.80 -10.44 -7.18
C THR A 40 8.61 -11.13 -5.82
N GLU A 41 9.31 -10.69 -4.79
CA GLU A 41 9.32 -11.26 -3.44
C GLU A 41 9.11 -10.15 -2.39
N ILE A 42 8.57 -10.49 -1.21
CA ILE A 42 8.50 -9.53 -0.10
C ILE A 42 9.92 -9.18 0.35
N GLN A 43 10.24 -7.89 0.39
CA GLN A 43 11.55 -7.41 0.82
C GLN A 43 11.46 -6.64 2.14
N ALA A 44 12.31 -7.00 3.10
CA ALA A 44 12.45 -6.31 4.37
C ALA A 44 13.59 -5.30 4.35
N TYR A 45 13.33 -4.09 4.85
CA TYR A 45 14.30 -3.04 5.08
C TYR A 45 14.34 -2.70 6.58
N PRO A 46 15.17 -3.41 7.37
CA PRO A 46 15.24 -3.19 8.81
C PRO A 46 15.95 -1.88 9.16
N ARG A 47 15.48 -1.24 10.23
CA ARG A 47 16.08 -0.09 10.93
C ARG A 47 16.07 -0.38 12.43
N GLU A 48 16.75 0.48 13.19
CA GLU A 48 16.89 0.31 14.64
C GLU A 48 15.54 0.22 15.37
N GLN A 49 14.51 0.95 14.92
CA GLN A 49 13.20 1.02 15.58
C GLN A 49 12.04 0.42 14.79
N PHE A 50 12.22 0.15 13.49
CA PHE A 50 11.14 -0.33 12.61
C PHE A 50 11.68 -1.13 11.43
N THR A 51 10.83 -1.94 10.81
CA THR A 51 11.10 -2.62 9.54
C THR A 51 10.08 -2.17 8.51
N ILE A 52 10.54 -1.75 7.33
CA ILE A 52 9.66 -1.52 6.18
C ILE A 52 9.62 -2.78 5.33
N TRP A 53 8.42 -3.24 5.03
CA TRP A 53 8.13 -4.39 4.19
C TRP A 53 7.57 -3.91 2.86
N ASP A 54 8.39 -4.00 1.81
CA ASP A 54 7.98 -3.76 0.43
C ASP A 54 7.36 -5.03 -0.13
N VAL A 55 6.06 -4.97 -0.36
CA VAL A 55 5.28 -6.08 -0.90
C VAL A 55 5.12 -5.83 -2.39
N PRO A 56 5.47 -6.81 -3.24
CA PRO A 56 5.23 -6.76 -4.68
C PRO A 56 3.85 -6.18 -4.97
N GLY A 57 3.82 -5.00 -5.59
CA GLY A 57 2.58 -4.48 -6.14
C GLY A 57 2.26 -5.28 -7.38
N ARG A 58 1.18 -6.04 -7.35
CA ARG A 58 0.59 -6.59 -8.56
C ARG A 58 -0.82 -6.04 -8.72
N ASN A 59 -1.33 -6.00 -9.94
CA ASN A 59 -2.67 -5.48 -10.22
C ASN A 59 -3.73 -6.31 -9.49
N ASP A 60 -4.90 -5.72 -9.21
CA ASP A 60 -5.97 -6.33 -8.40
C ASP A 60 -6.40 -7.73 -8.92
N GLU A 61 -6.33 -7.99 -10.24
CA GLU A 61 -6.57 -9.32 -10.83
C GLU A 61 -5.65 -10.43 -10.30
N THR A 62 -4.47 -10.06 -9.84
CA THR A 62 -3.44 -10.97 -9.31
C THR A 62 -3.30 -10.88 -7.78
N PHE A 63 -4.18 -10.11 -7.14
CA PHE A 63 -4.22 -9.95 -5.69
C PHE A 63 -4.45 -11.29 -4.98
N HIS A 64 -5.39 -12.11 -5.48
CA HIS A 64 -5.65 -13.45 -4.95
C HIS A 64 -4.40 -14.34 -4.98
N MET A 65 -3.66 -14.34 -6.09
CA MET A 65 -2.40 -15.10 -6.20
C MET A 65 -1.30 -14.58 -5.26
N THR A 66 -1.28 -13.26 -5.04
CA THR A 66 -0.35 -12.62 -4.10
C THR A 66 -0.70 -12.99 -2.67
N MET A 67 -1.99 -13.04 -2.35
CA MET A 67 -2.49 -13.44 -1.03
C MET A 67 -2.29 -14.91 -0.71
N GLU A 68 -2.44 -15.79 -1.71
CA GLU A 68 -2.09 -17.21 -1.56
C GLU A 68 -0.62 -17.40 -1.17
N TYR A 69 0.25 -16.52 -1.66
CA TYR A 69 1.68 -16.57 -1.34
C TYR A 69 2.03 -15.90 0.00
N ILE A 70 1.28 -14.89 0.43
CA ILE A 70 1.57 -14.13 1.66
C ILE A 70 0.66 -14.58 2.80
N SER A 71 1.25 -15.22 3.81
CA SER A 71 0.49 -15.74 4.97
C SER A 71 -0.33 -14.66 5.70
N ILE A 72 -1.54 -15.00 6.17
CA ILE A 72 -2.38 -14.12 7.03
C ILE A 72 -1.60 -13.62 8.26
N SER A 73 -0.72 -14.44 8.82
CA SER A 73 0.12 -14.08 9.97
C SER A 73 1.05 -12.90 9.67
N PHE A 74 1.48 -12.71 8.42
CA PHE A 74 2.24 -11.53 8.01
C PHE A 74 1.40 -10.27 8.16
N PHE A 75 0.18 -10.26 7.60
CA PHE A 75 -0.71 -9.10 7.68
C PHE A 75 -1.08 -8.74 9.12
N LYS A 76 -1.34 -9.74 9.96
CA LYS A 76 -1.61 -9.53 11.39
C LYS A 76 -0.39 -9.04 12.17
N GLY A 77 0.82 -9.41 11.75
CA GLY A 77 2.07 -8.97 12.38
C GLY A 77 2.49 -7.54 12.02
N LEU A 78 1.90 -6.95 10.97
CA LEU A 78 2.13 -5.54 10.63
C LEU A 78 1.54 -4.62 11.70
N THR A 79 2.29 -3.56 12.03
CA THR A 79 1.84 -2.48 12.91
C THR A 79 1.15 -1.38 12.11
N ILE A 80 1.67 -1.05 10.93
CA ILE A 80 1.15 0.01 10.05
C ILE A 80 1.00 -0.56 8.63
N ARG A 81 -0.13 -0.27 7.98
CA ARG A 81 -0.47 -0.74 6.64
C ARG A 81 -0.82 0.46 5.79
N LEU A 82 0.05 0.81 4.86
CA LEU A 82 -0.10 1.99 4.01
C LEU A 82 -0.57 1.54 2.63
N ILE A 83 -1.76 1.97 2.19
CA ILE A 83 -2.26 1.70 0.84
C ILE A 83 -1.99 2.92 -0.05
N THR A 84 -1.06 2.78 -0.99
CA THR A 84 -0.70 3.87 -1.90
C THR A 84 -1.59 3.86 -3.14
N ILE A 85 -2.29 4.97 -3.38
CA ILE A 85 -3.12 5.20 -4.57
C ILE A 85 -2.63 6.44 -5.33
N GLN A 86 -3.01 6.57 -6.60
CA GLN A 86 -2.81 7.82 -7.36
C GLN A 86 -4.13 8.54 -7.62
N CYS A 87 -5.08 7.86 -8.27
CA CYS A 87 -6.31 8.50 -8.74
C CYS A 87 -7.60 7.94 -8.12
N THR A 88 -7.59 6.70 -7.63
CA THR A 88 -8.79 6.00 -7.18
C THR A 88 -8.44 4.91 -6.18
N VAL A 89 -9.35 4.62 -5.24
CA VAL A 89 -9.22 3.46 -4.34
C VAL A 89 -9.61 2.14 -5.00
N LYS A 90 -10.32 2.20 -6.14
CA LYS A 90 -10.83 1.00 -6.84
C LYS A 90 -9.71 0.03 -7.21
N GLU A 91 -8.55 0.56 -7.62
CA GLU A 91 -7.37 -0.21 -8.00
C GLU A 91 -6.74 -1.02 -6.86
N SER A 92 -7.05 -0.68 -5.60
CA SER A 92 -6.56 -1.41 -4.41
C SER A 92 -7.71 -1.93 -3.55
N SER A 93 -8.92 -1.95 -4.10
CA SER A 93 -10.13 -2.29 -3.35
C SER A 93 -10.10 -3.73 -2.83
N SER A 94 -9.49 -4.65 -3.57
CA SER A 94 -9.35 -6.05 -3.15
C SER A 94 -8.43 -6.16 -1.92
N THR A 95 -7.35 -5.38 -1.88
CA THR A 95 -6.46 -5.29 -0.68
C THR A 95 -7.21 -4.71 0.51
N MET A 96 -7.94 -3.61 0.31
CA MET A 96 -8.67 -2.94 1.38
C MET A 96 -9.76 -3.84 1.97
N LYS A 97 -10.56 -4.51 1.12
CA LYS A 97 -11.59 -5.47 1.56
C LYS A 97 -10.99 -6.63 2.35
N PHE A 98 -9.87 -7.18 1.89
CA PHE A 98 -9.19 -8.24 2.63
C PHE A 98 -8.73 -7.79 4.02
N LEU A 99 -8.18 -6.58 4.14
CA LEU A 99 -7.82 -6.01 5.45
C LEU A 99 -9.05 -5.79 6.33
N ASP A 100 -10.16 -5.30 5.76
CA ASP A 100 -11.44 -5.12 6.46
C ASP A 100 -12.06 -6.44 6.95
N GLU A 101 -11.91 -7.53 6.18
CA GLU A 101 -12.31 -8.90 6.54
C GLU A 101 -11.45 -9.45 7.69
N LEU A 102 -10.15 -9.14 7.69
CA LEU A 102 -9.25 -9.48 8.80
C LEU A 102 -9.42 -8.59 10.03
N GLY A 103 -10.21 -7.51 9.94
CA GLY A 103 -10.37 -6.52 11.00
C GLY A 103 -9.10 -5.72 11.27
N LEU A 104 -8.32 -5.44 10.22
CA LEU A 104 -7.05 -4.73 10.30
C LEU A 104 -7.16 -3.34 9.70
N ASP A 105 -6.79 -2.33 10.49
CA ASP A 105 -6.76 -0.94 10.04
C ASP A 105 -5.64 -0.68 9.03
N TYR A 106 -5.87 0.31 8.16
CA TYR A 106 -4.92 0.80 7.16
C TYR A 106 -5.10 2.30 6.89
N ASP A 107 -4.03 2.93 6.42
CA ASP A 107 -4.02 4.33 6.02
C ASP A 107 -3.91 4.44 4.50
N ILE A 108 -4.70 5.32 3.88
CA ILE A 108 -4.64 5.59 2.44
C ILE A 108 -3.68 6.74 2.19
N ILE A 109 -2.69 6.51 1.33
CA ILE A 109 -1.72 7.51 0.89
C ILE A 109 -2.01 7.86 -0.57
N VAL A 110 -2.45 9.09 -0.80
CA VAL A 110 -2.56 9.66 -2.14
C VAL A 110 -1.18 10.14 -2.59
N ASN A 111 -0.56 9.40 -3.49
CA ASN A 111 0.73 9.76 -4.04
C ASN A 111 0.60 10.55 -5.33
N LYS A 112 1.61 11.35 -5.66
CA LYS A 112 1.60 12.32 -6.76
C LYS A 112 0.47 13.34 -6.65
N PHE A 113 0.09 13.71 -5.43
CA PHE A 113 -0.97 14.68 -5.21
C PHE A 113 -0.64 16.08 -5.76
N ASP A 114 0.66 16.35 -6.00
CA ASP A 114 1.15 17.52 -6.73
C ASP A 114 0.67 17.57 -8.19
N THR A 115 0.24 16.45 -8.78
CA THR A 115 -0.32 16.42 -10.14
C THR A 115 -1.82 16.68 -10.18
N VAL A 116 -2.48 16.83 -9.03
CA VAL A 116 -3.89 17.21 -8.95
C VAL A 116 -3.96 18.73 -8.87
N ASP A 117 -4.67 19.32 -9.84
CA ASP A 117 -4.90 20.76 -9.90
C ASP A 117 -5.51 21.27 -8.59
N GLU A 118 -5.05 22.42 -8.10
CA GLU A 118 -5.42 22.89 -6.75
C GLU A 118 -6.93 23.05 -6.59
N ASP A 119 -7.60 23.54 -7.63
CA ASP A 119 -9.04 23.74 -7.71
C ASP A 119 -9.82 22.40 -7.74
N GLU A 120 -9.17 21.30 -8.11
CA GLU A 120 -9.77 19.96 -8.19
C GLU A 120 -9.50 19.11 -6.95
N ARG A 121 -8.66 19.58 -6.01
CA ARG A 121 -8.26 18.78 -4.83
C ARG A 121 -9.42 18.40 -3.93
N ASP A 122 -10.39 19.30 -3.75
CA ASP A 122 -11.56 19.01 -2.92
C ASP A 122 -12.51 18.05 -3.62
N ILE A 123 -12.71 18.21 -4.93
CA ILE A 123 -13.46 17.26 -5.77
C ILE A 123 -12.81 15.87 -5.72
N PHE A 124 -11.48 15.81 -5.79
CA PHE A 124 -10.72 14.58 -5.67
C PHE A 124 -10.93 13.91 -4.30
N ARG A 125 -10.85 14.67 -3.20
CA ARG A 125 -11.13 14.15 -1.86
C ARG A 125 -12.55 13.62 -1.74
N GLU A 126 -13.54 14.34 -2.26
CA GLU A 126 -14.93 13.89 -2.26
C GLU A 126 -15.12 12.62 -3.08
N GLN A 127 -14.45 12.51 -4.23
CA GLN A 127 -14.43 11.28 -5.02
C GLN A 127 -13.88 10.11 -4.20
N ILE A 128 -12.72 10.25 -3.55
CA ILE A 128 -12.14 9.18 -2.75
C ILE A 128 -13.09 8.74 -1.63
N HIS A 129 -13.67 9.68 -0.87
CA HIS A 129 -14.65 9.33 0.18
C HIS A 129 -15.91 8.67 -0.38
N ARG A 130 -16.38 9.10 -1.56
CA ARG A 130 -17.52 8.47 -2.23
C ARG A 130 -17.19 7.02 -2.61
N GLU A 131 -16.02 6.79 -3.20
CA GLU A 131 -15.58 5.45 -3.59
C GLU A 131 -15.42 4.51 -2.38
N ILE A 132 -14.88 5.00 -1.26
CA ILE A 132 -14.78 4.24 0.00
C ILE A 132 -16.17 3.76 0.45
N ARG A 133 -17.17 4.66 0.43
CA ARG A 133 -18.56 4.33 0.78
C ARG A 133 -19.21 3.35 -0.20
N GLU A 134 -19.06 3.60 -1.50
CA GLU A 134 -19.63 2.75 -2.56
C GLU A 134 -19.06 1.33 -2.53
N LEU A 135 -17.79 1.18 -2.18
CA LEU A 135 -17.12 -0.11 -2.07
C LEU A 135 -17.36 -0.81 -0.72
N GLY A 136 -17.99 -0.14 0.25
CA GLY A 136 -18.25 -0.67 1.59
C GLY A 136 -16.99 -0.85 2.44
N LEU A 137 -15.96 -0.05 2.18
CA LEU A 137 -14.68 -0.11 2.90
C LEU A 137 -14.81 0.53 4.29
N LYS A 138 -14.13 -0.04 5.30
CA LYS A 138 -14.25 0.42 6.70
C LYS A 138 -13.30 1.57 7.08
N ASN A 139 -12.64 2.20 6.09
CA ASN A 139 -11.65 3.27 6.28
C ASN A 139 -12.25 4.54 6.90
#